data_AF-F4G277-F1
#
_entry.id   AF-F4G277-F1
#
_cell.length_a   1.000
_cell.length_b   1.000
_cell.length_c   1.000
_cell.angle_alpha   90.00
_cell.angle_beta   90.00
_cell.angle_gamma   90.00
#
_symmetry.space_group_name_H-M   'P 1'
#
loop_
_entity.id
_entity.type
_entity.pdbx_description
1 polymer ?
#
loop_
_entity_poly.entity_id
_entity_poly.type
_entity_poly.pdbx_seq_one_letter_code
_entity_poly.pdbx_strand_id
1 'polypeptide(L)'
;MGKLNLADLKSLDKTKREEAWRTLEAQLASDYRPLLKYRLFLRSLLWSNVQGVREQAWEHLPLYKRLSVKGIERTFSHRSERVRLTAWQNYTVCLELGIVNKAQLLRLKQHFWRLLRSYYPTVKKRAWRLIPSLVDHEIITSRDSERIINFLRYGRANVRIMAWYYSSYLLERRVLSREQLEDSLTYLRDLTNFESNISRKAKRILKSLES
;
A
#
# COMPACT_ATOMS: atom_id res chain seq x y z
N MET A 1 -19.45 13.99 29.06
CA MET A 1 -18.34 13.62 28.13
C MET A 1 -17.13 13.25 28.97
N GLY A 2 -16.52 12.09 28.71
CA GLY A 2 -15.31 11.65 29.42
C GLY A 2 -14.11 12.56 29.12
N LYS A 3 -13.17 12.66 30.04
CA LYS A 3 -11.91 13.40 29.83
C LYS A 3 -11.08 12.68 28.77
N LEU A 4 -10.68 13.40 27.71
CA LEU A 4 -9.81 12.84 26.68
C LEU A 4 -8.49 12.35 27.29
N ASN A 5 -8.27 11.04 27.26
CA ASN A 5 -6.98 10.44 27.57
C ASN A 5 -6.30 9.98 26.27
N LEU A 6 -5.35 10.77 25.79
CA LEU A 6 -4.65 10.49 24.53
C LEU A 6 -3.85 9.19 24.55
N ALA A 7 -3.42 8.72 25.72
CA ALA A 7 -2.71 7.45 25.83
C ALA A 7 -3.59 6.27 25.36
N ASP A 8 -4.91 6.38 25.52
CA ASP A 8 -5.85 5.34 25.13
C ASP A 8 -5.91 5.14 23.61
N LEU A 9 -5.52 6.14 22.81
CA LEU A 9 -5.35 5.98 21.35
C LEU A 9 -4.25 4.98 20.97
N LYS A 10 -3.34 4.65 21.90
CA LYS A 10 -2.31 3.61 21.74
C LYS A 10 -2.65 2.29 22.44
N SER A 11 -3.79 2.21 23.12
CA SER A 11 -4.22 1.02 23.86
C SER A 11 -4.25 -0.21 22.96
N LEU A 12 -4.00 -1.41 23.50
CA LEU A 12 -4.24 -2.67 22.78
C LEU A 12 -5.72 -3.02 22.72
N ASP A 13 -6.50 -2.50 23.68
CA ASP A 13 -7.95 -2.62 23.74
C ASP A 13 -8.60 -1.73 22.66
N LYS A 14 -9.36 -2.37 21.76
CA LYS A 14 -10.05 -1.69 20.66
C LYS A 14 -11.12 -0.72 21.17
N THR A 15 -11.88 -1.09 22.20
CA THR A 15 -12.97 -0.28 22.74
C THR A 15 -12.43 1.02 23.32
N LYS A 16 -11.34 0.94 24.11
CA LYS A 16 -10.66 2.13 24.64
C LYS A 16 -10.16 3.06 23.54
N ARG A 17 -9.61 2.50 22.44
CA ARG A 17 -9.18 3.33 21.30
C ARG A 17 -10.37 4.02 20.64
N GLU A 18 -11.47 3.31 20.43
CA GLU A 18 -12.69 3.87 19.81
C GLU A 18 -13.31 4.99 20.64
N GLU A 19 -13.40 4.82 21.96
CA GLU A 19 -13.89 5.85 22.88
C GLU A 19 -12.97 7.08 22.87
N ALA A 20 -11.64 6.87 22.84
CA ALA A 20 -10.67 7.95 22.76
C ALA A 20 -10.78 8.72 21.44
N TRP A 21 -10.96 8.04 20.31
CA TRP A 21 -11.21 8.67 19.00
C TRP A 21 -12.51 9.47 18.99
N ARG A 22 -13.62 8.90 19.48
CA ARG A 22 -14.91 9.61 19.60
C ARG A 22 -14.80 10.88 20.44
N THR A 23 -14.09 10.80 21.56
CA THR A 23 -13.87 11.96 22.45
C THR A 23 -13.02 13.03 21.75
N LEU A 24 -11.98 12.61 21.02
CA LEU A 24 -11.13 13.52 20.25
C LEU A 24 -11.91 14.22 19.13
N GLU A 25 -12.78 13.51 18.42
CA GLU A 25 -13.63 14.06 17.36
C GLU A 25 -14.68 15.03 17.92
N ALA A 26 -15.30 14.70 19.05
CA ALA A 26 -16.22 15.60 19.74
C ALA A 26 -15.52 16.90 20.16
N GLN A 27 -14.29 16.82 20.67
CA GLN A 27 -13.48 18.00 21.01
C GLN A 27 -13.10 18.80 19.77
N LEU A 28 -12.77 18.13 18.65
CA LEU A 28 -12.47 18.79 17.38
C LEU A 28 -13.68 19.58 16.85
N ALA A 29 -14.90 19.07 17.07
CA ALA A 29 -16.14 19.73 16.69
C ALA A 29 -16.40 21.01 17.50
N SER A 30 -16.02 21.05 18.78
CA SER A 30 -16.22 22.20 19.66
C SER A 30 -15.08 23.23 19.58
N ASP A 31 -13.87 22.86 19.97
CA ASP A 31 -12.66 23.70 19.87
C ASP A 31 -11.43 22.83 19.56
N TYR A 32 -10.88 23.03 18.37
CA TYR A 32 -9.71 22.30 17.90
C TYR A 32 -8.36 22.88 18.39
N ARG A 33 -8.34 24.12 18.92
CA ARG A 33 -7.09 24.81 19.31
C ARG A 33 -6.29 24.02 20.35
N PRO A 34 -6.90 23.42 21.40
CA PRO A 34 -6.17 22.61 22.38
C PRO A 34 -5.55 21.34 21.77
N LEU A 35 -6.03 20.89 20.61
CA LEU A 35 -5.54 19.68 19.94
C LEU A 35 -4.27 19.94 19.12
N LEU A 36 -3.95 21.21 18.81
CA LEU A 36 -2.79 21.57 17.98
C LEU A 36 -1.44 21.14 18.58
N LYS A 37 -1.34 21.06 19.92
CA LYS A 37 -0.14 20.55 20.61
C LYS A 37 0.08 19.05 20.42
N TYR A 38 -0.96 18.29 20.04
CA TYR A 38 -0.89 16.83 19.91
C TYR A 38 -0.63 16.34 18.48
N ARG A 39 -0.40 17.24 17.52
CA ARG A 39 -0.17 16.89 16.11
C ARG A 39 0.95 15.86 15.90
N LEU A 40 2.05 15.99 16.65
CA LEU A 40 3.16 15.04 16.58
C LEU A 40 2.79 13.68 17.17
N PHE A 41 2.03 13.67 18.27
CA PHE A 41 1.51 12.46 18.88
C PHE A 41 0.56 11.73 17.91
N LEU A 42 -0.41 12.43 17.33
CA LEU A 42 -1.34 11.88 16.35
C LEU A 42 -0.58 11.29 15.15
N ARG A 43 0.37 12.04 14.58
CA ARG A 43 1.23 11.52 13.51
C ARG A 43 1.95 10.22 13.89
N SER A 44 2.40 10.10 15.14
CA SER A 44 3.08 8.89 15.60
C SER A 44 2.19 7.64 15.57
N LEU A 45 0.86 7.80 15.63
CA LEU A 45 -0.08 6.68 15.54
C LEU A 45 -0.05 6.02 14.15
N LEU A 46 0.12 6.82 13.08
CA LEU A 46 0.31 6.31 11.71
C LEU A 46 1.57 5.46 11.55
N TRP A 47 2.52 5.57 12.49
CA TRP A 47 3.78 4.80 12.51
C TRP A 47 3.78 3.70 13.58
N SER A 48 2.65 3.49 14.26
CA SER A 48 2.56 2.50 15.33
C SER A 48 2.89 1.09 14.82
N ASN A 49 3.61 0.32 15.63
CA ASN A 49 3.84 -1.10 15.38
C ASN A 49 2.58 -1.93 15.64
N VAL A 50 1.67 -1.44 16.50
CA VAL A 50 0.37 -2.07 16.75
C VAL A 50 -0.53 -1.80 15.55
N GLN A 51 -0.94 -2.88 14.87
CA GLN A 51 -1.71 -2.79 13.64
C GLN A 51 -3.05 -2.05 13.84
N GLY A 52 -3.82 -2.40 14.87
CA GLY A 52 -5.10 -1.75 15.15
C GLY A 52 -5.00 -0.26 15.45
N VAL A 53 -3.95 0.17 16.19
CA VAL A 53 -3.67 1.60 16.42
C VAL A 53 -3.40 2.32 15.10
N ARG A 54 -2.58 1.72 14.24
CA ARG A 54 -2.22 2.31 12.96
C ARG A 54 -3.42 2.37 12.02
N GLU A 55 -4.19 1.30 11.91
CA GLU A 55 -5.37 1.22 11.02
C GLU A 55 -6.41 2.27 11.42
N GLN A 56 -6.77 2.38 12.69
CA GLN A 56 -7.68 3.44 13.16
C GLN A 56 -7.10 4.84 12.92
N ALA A 57 -5.79 5.04 13.11
CA ALA A 57 -5.16 6.33 12.79
C ALA A 57 -5.34 6.75 11.32
N TRP A 58 -5.37 5.79 10.38
CA TRP A 58 -5.66 6.05 8.96
C TRP A 58 -7.15 6.32 8.70
N GLU A 59 -8.06 5.68 9.44
CA GLU A 59 -9.51 5.94 9.33
C GLU A 59 -9.86 7.39 9.70
N HIS A 60 -9.11 7.99 10.62
CA HIS A 60 -9.34 9.36 11.09
C HIS A 60 -8.52 10.43 10.35
N LEU A 61 -7.98 10.18 9.15
CA LEU A 61 -7.20 11.18 8.38
C LEU A 61 -7.86 12.56 8.19
N PRO A 62 -9.20 12.70 8.05
CA PRO A 62 -9.84 14.02 7.98
C PRO A 62 -9.51 14.91 9.21
N LEU A 63 -9.40 14.30 10.40
CA LEU A 63 -8.97 15.00 11.61
C LEU A 63 -7.53 15.52 11.49
N TYR A 64 -6.64 14.72 10.91
CA TYR A 64 -5.24 15.11 10.69
C TYR A 64 -5.14 16.28 9.73
N LYS A 65 -5.97 16.28 8.69
CA LYS A 65 -6.08 17.40 7.74
C LYS A 65 -6.55 18.66 8.44
N ARG A 66 -7.64 18.59 9.22
CA ARG A 66 -8.17 19.74 9.97
C ARG A 66 -7.16 20.32 10.96
N LEU A 67 -6.38 19.46 11.62
CA LEU A 67 -5.30 19.89 12.52
C LEU A 67 -4.01 20.28 11.79
N SER A 68 -3.96 20.23 10.46
CA SER A 68 -2.74 20.51 9.68
C SER A 68 -1.52 19.72 10.17
N VAL A 69 -1.70 18.42 10.40
CA VAL A 69 -0.62 17.51 10.81
C VAL A 69 0.37 17.34 9.66
N LYS A 70 1.59 17.86 9.82
CA LYS A 70 2.65 17.81 8.80
C LYS A 70 3.42 16.48 8.84
N GLY A 71 3.95 16.03 7.71
CA GLY A 71 4.87 14.89 7.65
C GLY A 71 4.20 13.53 7.49
N ILE A 72 2.90 13.49 7.16
CA ILE A 72 2.16 12.25 6.90
C ILE A 72 2.71 11.55 5.65
N GLU A 73 3.14 12.31 4.64
CA GLU A 73 3.73 11.81 3.40
C GLU A 73 4.98 10.96 3.62
N ARG A 74 5.68 11.15 4.75
CA ARG A 74 6.86 10.35 5.13
C ARG A 74 6.52 8.89 5.42
N THR A 75 5.25 8.56 5.66
CA THR A 75 4.77 7.18 5.84
C THR A 75 5.02 6.31 4.60
N PHE A 76 4.90 6.88 3.39
CA PHE A 76 5.07 6.20 2.10
C PHE A 76 6.50 5.74 1.81
N SER A 77 7.49 6.34 2.47
CA SER A 77 8.91 5.99 2.38
C SER A 77 9.48 5.39 3.67
N HIS A 78 8.67 5.23 4.71
CA HIS A 78 9.09 4.79 6.04
C HIS A 78 9.86 3.45 6.03
N ARG A 79 10.84 3.28 6.94
CA ARG A 79 11.71 2.09 7.01
C ARG A 79 10.93 0.78 7.19
N SER A 80 9.91 0.79 8.06
CA SER A 80 9.05 -0.36 8.30
C SER A 80 8.13 -0.62 7.10
N GLU A 81 8.24 -1.81 6.51
CA GLU A 81 7.41 -2.22 5.38
C GLU A 81 5.91 -2.23 5.73
N ARG A 82 5.55 -2.52 6.98
CA ARG A 82 4.14 -2.51 7.44
C ARG A 82 3.56 -1.10 7.45
N VAL A 83 4.32 -0.12 7.96
CA VAL A 83 3.92 1.29 7.94
C VAL A 83 3.78 1.78 6.51
N ARG A 84 4.80 1.49 5.68
CA ARG A 84 4.83 1.85 4.26
C ARG A 84 3.64 1.27 3.50
N LEU A 85 3.37 -0.03 3.68
CA LEU A 85 2.23 -0.71 3.06
C LEU A 85 0.91 -0.07 3.46
N THR A 86 0.73 0.26 4.75
CA THR A 86 -0.52 0.88 5.22
C THR A 86 -0.72 2.26 4.60
N ALA A 87 0.35 3.03 4.40
CA ALA A 87 0.28 4.29 3.66
C ALA A 87 -0.15 4.09 2.20
N TRP A 88 0.47 3.15 1.49
CA TRP A 88 0.09 2.81 0.13
C TRP A 88 -1.31 2.21 0.01
N GLN A 89 -1.90 1.67 1.08
CA GLN A 89 -3.29 1.24 1.09
C GLN A 89 -4.29 2.37 1.23
N ASN A 90 -3.86 3.50 1.79
CA ASN A 90 -4.69 4.68 2.03
C ASN A 90 -4.29 5.86 1.11
N TYR A 91 -3.60 5.57 0.00
CA TYR A 91 -3.08 6.62 -0.87
C TYR A 91 -4.19 7.44 -1.55
N THR A 92 -5.31 6.81 -1.91
CA THR A 92 -6.48 7.47 -2.50
C THR A 92 -7.07 8.48 -1.51
N VAL A 93 -7.30 8.06 -0.26
CA VAL A 93 -7.76 8.94 0.82
C VAL A 93 -6.78 10.11 1.02
N CYS A 94 -5.47 9.87 0.95
CA CYS A 94 -4.47 10.94 1.03
C CYS A 94 -4.51 11.90 -0.17
N LEU A 95 -4.83 11.42 -1.38
CA LEU A 95 -5.02 12.27 -2.56
C LEU A 95 -6.29 13.11 -2.42
N GLU A 96 -7.41 12.48 -2.06
CA GLU A 96 -8.71 13.13 -1.86
C GLU A 96 -8.64 14.24 -0.81
N LEU A 97 -7.95 14.00 0.31
CA LEU A 97 -7.75 14.99 1.37
C LEU A 97 -6.64 16.02 1.05
N GLY A 98 -5.94 15.88 -0.08
CA GLY A 98 -4.80 16.72 -0.44
C GLY A 98 -3.69 16.69 0.62
N ILE A 99 -3.48 15.54 1.26
CA ILE A 99 -2.33 15.26 2.14
C ILE A 99 -1.08 15.00 1.29
N VAL A 100 -1.28 14.31 0.18
CA VAL A 100 -0.30 14.15 -0.90
C VAL A 100 -0.95 14.49 -2.23
N ASN A 101 -0.14 14.87 -3.21
CA ASN A 101 -0.57 15.00 -4.60
C ASN A 101 0.05 13.91 -5.48
N LYS A 102 -0.45 13.76 -6.71
CA LYS A 102 0.03 12.74 -7.67
C LYS A 102 1.53 12.85 -7.91
N ALA A 103 2.07 14.06 -8.07
CA ALA A 103 3.51 14.28 -8.29
C ALA A 103 4.37 13.79 -7.12
N GLN A 104 3.92 13.98 -5.87
CA GLN A 104 4.58 13.41 -4.69
C GLN A 104 4.56 11.88 -4.70
N LEU A 105 3.42 11.27 -5.02
CA LEU A 105 3.32 9.80 -5.10
C LEU A 105 4.22 9.23 -6.19
N LEU A 106 4.33 9.88 -7.36
CA LEU A 106 5.24 9.48 -8.42
C LEU A 106 6.70 9.47 -7.95
N ARG A 107 7.13 10.48 -7.18
CA ARG A 107 8.47 10.52 -6.57
C ARG A 107 8.67 9.45 -5.50
N LEU A 108 7.61 9.07 -4.79
CA LEU A 108 7.66 8.07 -3.72
C LEU A 108 7.50 6.64 -4.22
N LYS A 109 7.05 6.44 -5.47
CA LYS A 109 6.73 5.14 -6.09
C LYS A 109 7.87 4.12 -5.98
N GLN A 110 9.13 4.54 -5.99
CA GLN A 110 10.30 3.68 -5.71
C GLN A 110 10.20 2.89 -4.39
N HIS A 111 9.58 3.48 -3.37
CA HIS A 111 9.38 2.83 -2.09
C HIS A 111 8.25 1.79 -2.13
N PHE A 112 7.24 1.98 -2.98
CA PHE A 112 6.23 0.98 -3.27
C PHE A 112 6.83 -0.25 -3.95
N TRP A 113 7.67 -0.06 -4.97
CA TRP A 113 8.32 -1.16 -5.70
C TRP A 113 9.08 -2.11 -4.78
N ARG A 114 9.66 -1.61 -3.68
CA ARG A 114 10.34 -2.44 -2.68
C ARG A 114 9.38 -3.41 -1.96
N LEU A 115 8.11 -3.05 -1.78
CA LEU A 115 7.11 -3.90 -1.13
C LEU A 115 6.78 -5.14 -1.96
N LEU A 116 6.83 -5.05 -3.28
CA LEU A 116 6.51 -6.18 -4.19
C LEU A 116 7.50 -7.34 -4.08
N ARG A 117 8.68 -7.10 -3.50
CA ARG A 117 9.72 -8.09 -3.21
C ARG A 117 9.95 -8.30 -1.71
N SER A 118 9.01 -7.87 -0.87
CA SER A 118 9.09 -8.06 0.59
C SER A 118 9.33 -9.53 0.95
N TYR A 119 10.18 -9.73 1.96
CA TYR A 119 10.40 -11.04 2.58
C TYR A 119 9.10 -11.58 3.17
N TYR A 120 8.30 -10.73 3.82
CA TYR A 120 7.04 -11.10 4.44
C TYR A 120 5.96 -11.37 3.39
N PRO A 121 5.45 -12.62 3.28
CA PRO A 121 4.48 -12.98 2.23
C PRO A 121 3.19 -12.15 2.27
N THR A 122 2.72 -11.79 3.46
CA THR A 122 1.50 -10.99 3.65
C THR A 122 1.67 -9.56 3.13
N VAL A 123 2.82 -8.93 3.39
CA VAL A 123 3.15 -7.59 2.88
C VAL A 123 3.23 -7.61 1.36
N LYS A 124 4.02 -8.55 0.80
CA LYS A 124 4.16 -8.72 -0.64
C LYS A 124 2.81 -8.92 -1.33
N LYS A 125 1.99 -9.86 -0.84
CA LYS A 125 0.67 -10.16 -1.41
C LYS A 125 -0.25 -8.93 -1.39
N ARG A 126 -0.29 -8.21 -0.27
CA ARG A 126 -1.11 -6.98 -0.14
C ARG A 126 -0.59 -5.85 -1.04
N ALA A 127 0.73 -5.74 -1.24
CA ALA A 127 1.31 -4.73 -2.12
C ALA A 127 0.97 -5.01 -3.59
N TRP A 128 1.10 -6.26 -4.05
CA TRP A 128 0.70 -6.65 -5.42
C TRP A 128 -0.78 -6.39 -5.70
N ARG A 129 -1.66 -6.55 -4.69
CA ARG A 129 -3.10 -6.22 -4.81
C ARG A 129 -3.38 -4.74 -5.05
N LEU A 130 -2.43 -3.85 -4.80
CA LEU A 130 -2.58 -2.43 -5.08
C LEU A 130 -2.25 -2.08 -6.53
N ILE A 131 -1.61 -2.98 -7.30
CA ILE A 131 -1.20 -2.70 -8.69
C ILE A 131 -2.36 -2.21 -9.55
N PRO A 132 -3.54 -2.86 -9.60
CA PRO A 132 -4.64 -2.37 -10.42
C PRO A 132 -5.04 -0.94 -10.09
N SER A 133 -5.26 -0.66 -8.80
CA SER A 133 -5.62 0.67 -8.33
C SER A 133 -4.57 1.73 -8.71
N LEU A 134 -3.28 1.42 -8.56
CA LEU A 134 -2.19 2.33 -8.93
C LEU A 134 -2.08 2.57 -10.44
N VAL A 135 -2.49 1.60 -11.27
CA VAL A 135 -2.58 1.76 -12.73
C VAL A 135 -3.78 2.61 -13.09
N ASP A 136 -4.95 2.33 -12.50
CA ASP A 136 -6.18 3.09 -12.74
C ASP A 136 -6.03 4.58 -12.34
N HIS A 137 -5.18 4.89 -11.35
CA HIS A 137 -4.84 6.27 -10.95
C HIS A 137 -3.59 6.84 -11.65
N GLU A 138 -3.07 6.14 -12.66
CA GLU A 138 -1.90 6.51 -13.47
C GLU A 138 -0.63 6.82 -12.62
N ILE A 139 -0.51 6.16 -11.47
CA ILE A 139 0.72 6.16 -10.67
C ILE A 139 1.71 5.19 -11.30
N ILE A 140 1.22 4.04 -11.77
CA ILE A 140 1.96 3.07 -12.59
C ILE A 140 1.47 3.22 -14.03
N THR A 141 2.41 3.36 -14.97
CA THR A 141 2.12 3.58 -16.40
C THR A 141 3.06 2.75 -17.27
N SER A 142 2.92 2.82 -18.59
CA SER A 142 3.84 2.19 -19.56
C SER A 142 5.31 2.58 -19.37
N ARG A 143 5.59 3.74 -18.77
CA ARG A 143 6.95 4.18 -18.39
C ARG A 143 7.59 3.30 -17.31
N ASP A 144 6.80 2.48 -16.62
CA ASP A 144 7.27 1.53 -15.61
C ASP A 144 7.43 0.09 -16.15
N SER A 145 7.18 -0.12 -17.46
CA SER A 145 7.17 -1.44 -18.09
C SER A 145 8.47 -2.24 -17.84
N GLU A 146 9.64 -1.62 -18.00
CA GLU A 146 10.93 -2.26 -17.74
C GLU A 146 11.04 -2.79 -16.30
N ARG A 147 10.57 -2.00 -15.32
CA ARG A 147 10.57 -2.41 -13.92
C ARG A 147 9.62 -3.58 -13.65
N ILE A 148 8.49 -3.62 -14.35
CA ILE A 148 7.53 -4.73 -14.26
C ILE A 148 8.11 -5.99 -14.91
N ILE A 149 8.78 -5.86 -16.06
CA ILE A 149 9.49 -6.97 -16.73
C ILE A 149 10.55 -7.57 -15.80
N ASN A 150 11.30 -6.74 -15.08
CA ASN A 150 12.24 -7.21 -14.07
C ASN A 150 11.57 -8.06 -12.96
N PHE A 151 10.29 -7.83 -12.64
CA PHE A 151 9.53 -8.71 -11.75
C PHE A 151 9.08 -10.01 -12.43
N LEU A 152 8.72 -9.99 -13.72
CA LEU A 152 8.40 -11.20 -14.51
C LEU A 152 9.59 -12.15 -14.67
N ARG A 153 10.81 -11.61 -14.61
CA ARG A 153 12.09 -12.35 -14.71
C ARG A 153 12.76 -12.59 -13.35
N TYR A 154 12.12 -12.19 -12.25
CA TYR A 154 12.76 -12.16 -10.94
C TYR A 154 13.19 -13.56 -10.47
N GLY A 155 14.38 -13.68 -9.87
CA GLY A 155 14.93 -14.99 -9.45
C GLY A 155 14.09 -15.76 -8.44
N ARG A 156 13.32 -15.07 -7.59
CA ARG A 156 12.42 -15.71 -6.62
C ARG A 156 11.06 -16.04 -7.24
N ALA A 157 10.75 -17.33 -7.34
CA ALA A 157 9.50 -17.85 -7.92
C ALA A 157 8.22 -17.20 -7.34
N ASN A 158 8.19 -16.94 -6.03
CA ASN A 158 7.03 -16.34 -5.36
C ASN A 158 6.81 -14.85 -5.69
N VAL A 159 7.83 -14.12 -6.13
CA VAL A 159 7.70 -12.75 -6.65
C VAL A 159 7.30 -12.82 -8.11
N ARG A 160 7.98 -13.68 -8.87
CA ARG A 160 7.76 -13.87 -10.30
C ARG A 160 6.30 -14.24 -10.62
N ILE A 161 5.75 -15.22 -9.90
CA ILE A 161 4.37 -15.68 -10.12
C ILE A 161 3.33 -14.60 -9.81
N MET A 162 3.63 -13.68 -8.88
CA MET A 162 2.73 -12.56 -8.59
C MET A 162 2.75 -11.55 -9.74
N ALA A 163 3.91 -11.28 -10.33
CA ALA A 163 4.01 -10.41 -11.50
C ALA A 163 3.22 -10.97 -12.68
N TRP A 164 3.39 -12.25 -12.97
CA TRP A 164 2.62 -12.95 -14.02
C TRP A 164 1.13 -12.99 -13.74
N TYR A 165 0.72 -13.12 -12.48
CA TYR A 165 -0.71 -13.09 -12.14
C TYR A 165 -1.37 -11.76 -12.53
N TYR A 166 -0.64 -10.63 -12.50
CA TYR A 166 -1.15 -9.32 -12.91
C TYR A 166 -0.82 -8.96 -14.37
N SER A 167 -0.10 -9.80 -15.12
CA SER A 167 0.38 -9.43 -16.46
C SER A 167 -0.75 -9.21 -17.47
N SER A 168 -1.82 -10.01 -17.43
CA SER A 168 -2.96 -9.84 -18.33
C SER A 168 -3.65 -8.49 -18.13
N TYR A 169 -3.90 -8.11 -16.87
CA TYR A 169 -4.44 -6.79 -16.54
C TYR A 169 -3.50 -5.66 -17.01
N LEU A 170 -2.19 -5.83 -16.83
CA LEU A 170 -1.20 -4.83 -17.27
C LEU A 170 -1.12 -4.73 -18.80
N LEU A 171 -1.37 -5.82 -19.52
CA LEU A 171 -1.51 -5.84 -20.98
C LEU A 171 -2.78 -5.12 -21.42
N GLU A 172 -3.92 -5.42 -20.81
CA GLU A 172 -5.22 -4.77 -21.10
C GLU A 172 -5.16 -3.25 -20.88
N ARG A 173 -4.45 -2.82 -19.83
CA ARG A 173 -4.22 -1.39 -19.53
C ARG A 173 -3.07 -0.77 -20.30
N ARG A 174 -2.46 -1.48 -21.26
CA ARG A 174 -1.33 -1.02 -22.10
C ARG A 174 -0.12 -0.55 -21.28
N VAL A 175 0.04 -1.07 -20.07
CA VAL A 175 1.25 -0.87 -19.24
C VAL A 175 2.37 -1.78 -19.74
N LEU A 176 2.02 -2.97 -20.22
CA LEU A 176 2.89 -3.90 -20.93
C LEU A 176 2.38 -4.10 -22.36
N SER A 177 3.29 -4.45 -23.26
CA SER A 177 2.98 -4.94 -24.60
C SER A 177 3.01 -6.47 -24.65
N ARG A 178 2.42 -7.04 -25.71
CA ARG A 178 2.43 -8.49 -25.95
C ARG A 178 3.86 -9.00 -26.19
N GLU A 179 4.64 -8.31 -27.00
CA GLU A 179 6.05 -8.61 -27.28
C GLU A 179 6.89 -8.71 -25.98
N GLN A 180 6.74 -7.75 -25.06
CA GLN A 180 7.44 -7.78 -23.77
C GLN A 180 7.10 -9.02 -22.91
N LEU A 181 5.86 -9.53 -23.01
CA LEU A 181 5.45 -10.76 -22.33
C LEU A 181 6.04 -11.98 -23.02
N GLU A 182 6.00 -12.02 -24.35
CA GLU A 182 6.57 -13.11 -25.18
C GLU A 182 8.07 -13.27 -24.94
N ASP A 183 8.82 -12.16 -24.92
CA ASP A 183 10.25 -12.13 -24.59
C ASP A 183 10.56 -12.65 -23.17
N SER A 184 9.56 -12.60 -22.28
CA SER A 184 9.71 -13.02 -20.89
C SER A 184 9.11 -14.41 -20.64
N LEU A 185 8.46 -15.03 -21.61
CA LEU A 185 7.62 -16.22 -21.41
C LEU A 185 8.42 -17.43 -20.88
N THR A 186 9.70 -17.54 -21.25
CA THR A 186 10.58 -18.60 -20.73
C THR A 186 10.60 -18.62 -19.20
N TYR A 187 10.60 -17.45 -18.56
CA TYR A 187 10.65 -17.34 -17.10
C TYR A 187 9.36 -17.80 -16.42
N LEU A 188 8.23 -17.77 -17.12
CA LEU A 188 6.96 -18.35 -16.65
C LEU A 188 6.95 -19.87 -16.85
N ARG A 189 7.44 -20.35 -18.00
CA ARG A 189 7.57 -21.78 -18.29
C ARG A 189 8.45 -22.48 -17.25
N ASP A 190 9.57 -21.87 -16.85
CA ASP A 190 10.45 -22.39 -15.79
C ASP A 190 9.70 -22.68 -14.47
N LEU A 191 8.66 -21.90 -14.14
CA LEU A 191 7.88 -22.08 -12.91
C LEU A 191 7.00 -23.34 -12.95
N THR A 192 6.83 -23.96 -14.13
CA THR A 192 5.99 -25.14 -14.30
C THR A 192 6.73 -26.45 -14.06
N ASN A 193 8.07 -26.43 -14.06
CA ASN A 193 8.95 -27.61 -14.04
C ASN A 193 8.80 -28.49 -12.77
N PHE A 194 8.32 -27.92 -11.66
CA PHE A 194 8.18 -28.63 -10.38
C PHE A 194 6.76 -28.54 -9.84
N GLU A 195 6.18 -29.68 -9.46
CA GLU A 195 4.82 -29.72 -8.91
C GLU A 195 4.72 -28.93 -7.60
N SER A 196 3.95 -27.85 -7.64
CA SER A 196 3.79 -26.92 -6.52
C SER A 196 2.56 -26.04 -6.72
N ASN A 197 2.15 -25.33 -5.65
CA ASN A 197 1.14 -24.28 -5.76
C ASN A 197 1.53 -23.19 -6.79
N ILE A 198 2.83 -22.95 -6.98
CA ILE A 198 3.33 -21.97 -7.96
C ILE A 198 3.19 -22.53 -9.38
N SER A 199 3.60 -23.78 -9.62
CA SER A 199 3.46 -24.42 -10.93
C SER A 199 2.01 -24.50 -11.38
N ARG A 200 1.09 -24.89 -10.49
CA ARG A 200 -0.36 -24.87 -10.80
C ARG A 200 -0.87 -23.49 -11.21
N LYS A 201 -0.36 -22.41 -10.60
CA LYS A 201 -0.71 -21.04 -11.01
C LYS A 201 -0.07 -20.66 -12.34
N ALA A 202 1.20 -21.01 -12.53
CA ALA A 202 1.94 -20.72 -13.76
C ALA A 202 1.27 -21.38 -14.98
N LYS A 203 0.91 -22.68 -14.86
CA LYS A 203 0.16 -23.42 -15.90
C LYS A 203 -1.16 -22.74 -16.27
N ARG A 204 -1.91 -22.23 -15.28
CA ARG A 204 -3.16 -21.48 -15.53
C ARG A 204 -2.91 -20.16 -16.27
N ILE A 205 -1.88 -19.43 -15.87
CA ILE A 205 -1.52 -18.16 -16.50
C ILE A 205 -1.06 -18.38 -17.94
N LEU A 206 -0.21 -19.39 -18.20
CA LEU A 206 0.22 -19.75 -19.56
C LEU A 206 -0.97 -20.04 -20.45
N LYS A 207 -1.88 -20.91 -20.00
CA LYS A 207 -3.10 -21.23 -20.76
C LYS A 207 -3.91 -19.98 -21.11
N SER A 208 -4.00 -19.01 -20.20
CA SER A 208 -4.73 -17.75 -20.44
C SER A 208 -4.01 -16.78 -21.38
N LEU A 209 -2.71 -16.94 -21.61
CA LEU A 209 -1.94 -16.11 -22.55
C LEU A 209 -1.92 -16.69 -23.97
N GLU A 210 -2.08 -18.02 -24.08
CA GLU A 210 -2.15 -18.79 -25.33
C GLU A 210 -3.57 -18.84 -25.92
N SER A 211 -4.60 -18.50 -25.13
CA SER A 211 -5.99 -18.36 -25.59
C SER A 211 -6.26 -16.96 -26.11
#